data_AF-A0AAW6QBX0-F1
#
_entry.id   AF-A0AAW6QBX0-F1
#
_cell.length_a   1.000
_cell.length_b   1.000
_cell.length_c   1.000
_cell.angle_alpha   90.00
_cell.angle_beta   90.00
_cell.angle_gamma   90.00
#
_symmetry.space_group_name_H-M   'P 1'
#
loop_
_entity.id
_entity.type
_entity.pdbx_description
1 polymer ?
#
loop_
_entity_poly.entity_id
_entity_poly.type
_entity_poly.pdbx_seq_one_letter_code
_entity_poly.pdbx_strand_id
1 'polypeptide(L)'
;MTAKRQLNYQFQPASRSSSNPVLVFLHGLFGDMNNLGVIAKAFAEDYAILRADLRNHGRSFHADEMNYPAMAADVIRLVEHLNVSNAILIGHSMGGKTAMTAAAQRPDLISKIAVIDIAPVDYNVLYNDNAHAKEFQALFALKAADIQTRQQAKTVLAHYLDSEATIQFLLKSFDADASEKTRFNLTALYTHYRQIMGWEKVRYTQPALFIKGGESNYILPQYGDTILAQFPQATSFTIAGAHHWVHAEKPELVARAITKFIQSN
;
A
#
# COMPACT_ATOMS: atom_id res chain seq x y z
N MET A 1 -11.80 -11.47 -27.68
CA MET A 1 -11.35 -10.33 -26.85
C MET A 1 -11.15 -10.85 -25.44
N THR A 2 -9.90 -11.02 -24.99
CA THR A 2 -9.63 -11.30 -23.59
C THR A 2 -10.12 -10.10 -22.78
N ALA A 3 -11.06 -10.30 -21.87
CA ALA A 3 -11.47 -9.26 -20.92
C ALA A 3 -10.19 -8.71 -20.27
N LYS A 4 -9.92 -7.41 -20.45
CA LYS A 4 -8.74 -6.78 -19.84
C LYS A 4 -8.84 -6.99 -18.33
N ARG A 5 -7.87 -7.71 -17.75
CA ARG A 5 -7.79 -7.90 -16.29
C ARG A 5 -7.76 -6.54 -15.61
N GLN A 6 -8.73 -6.30 -14.73
CA GLN A 6 -8.88 -5.08 -13.95
C GLN A 6 -8.70 -5.42 -12.46
N LEU A 7 -8.10 -4.50 -11.69
CA LEU A 7 -8.05 -4.63 -10.24
C LEU A 7 -9.48 -4.64 -9.67
N ASN A 8 -9.71 -5.39 -8.59
CA ASN A 8 -10.89 -5.24 -7.77
C ASN A 8 -10.84 -3.88 -7.05
N TYR A 9 -11.94 -3.14 -7.09
CA TYR A 9 -11.99 -1.80 -6.52
C TYR A 9 -13.35 -1.45 -5.94
N GLN A 10 -13.37 -0.45 -5.07
CA GLN A 10 -14.56 0.25 -4.62
C GLN A 10 -14.39 1.74 -4.92
N PHE A 11 -15.30 2.29 -5.74
CA PHE A 11 -15.38 3.71 -6.03
C PHE A 11 -16.60 4.30 -5.32
N GLN A 12 -16.35 5.31 -4.50
CA GLN A 12 -17.37 6.07 -3.78
C GLN A 12 -17.31 7.51 -4.27
N PRO A 13 -18.35 8.02 -4.96
CA PRO A 13 -18.44 9.44 -5.30
C PRO A 13 -18.42 10.33 -4.07
N ALA A 14 -17.95 11.57 -4.22
CA ALA A 14 -18.06 12.58 -3.17
C ALA A 14 -19.53 12.82 -2.82
N SER A 15 -19.82 13.06 -1.55
CA SER A 15 -21.18 13.38 -1.11
C SER A 15 -21.63 14.77 -1.61
N ARG A 16 -20.67 15.69 -1.80
CA ARG A 16 -20.87 16.99 -2.44
C ARG A 16 -20.22 16.98 -3.82
N SER A 17 -20.95 17.46 -4.84
CA SER A 17 -20.36 17.69 -6.15
C SER A 17 -19.23 18.70 -6.02
N SER A 18 -18.01 18.28 -6.33
CA SER A 18 -16.81 19.10 -6.29
C SER A 18 -15.93 18.76 -7.50
N SER A 19 -15.14 19.72 -7.96
CA SER A 19 -14.06 19.49 -8.92
C SER A 19 -12.78 18.99 -8.23
N ASN A 20 -12.91 18.43 -7.02
CA ASN A 20 -11.77 17.94 -6.25
C ASN A 20 -11.14 16.72 -6.95
N PRO A 21 -9.83 16.51 -6.78
CA PRO A 21 -9.18 15.29 -7.24
C PRO A 21 -9.80 14.03 -6.63
N VAL A 22 -9.76 12.91 -7.37
CA VAL A 22 -10.10 11.60 -6.80
C VAL A 22 -8.96 11.13 -5.90
N LEU A 23 -9.28 10.74 -4.67
CA LEU A 23 -8.31 10.17 -3.74
C LEU A 23 -8.25 8.66 -3.93
N VAL A 24 -7.11 8.14 -4.34
CA VAL A 24 -6.89 6.72 -4.62
C VAL A 24 -6.04 6.10 -3.52
N PHE A 25 -6.57 5.15 -2.76
CA PHE A 25 -5.90 4.52 -1.63
C PHE A 25 -5.34 3.14 -2.01
N LEU A 26 -4.04 2.96 -1.78
CA LEU A 26 -3.28 1.75 -2.12
C LEU A 26 -2.65 1.13 -0.87
N HIS A 27 -2.99 -0.13 -0.60
CA HIS A 27 -2.54 -0.84 0.60
C HIS A 27 -1.10 -1.39 0.49
N GLY A 28 -0.52 -1.77 1.63
CA GLY A 28 0.80 -2.41 1.73
C GLY A 28 0.77 -3.93 1.50
N LEU A 29 1.94 -4.57 1.62
CA LEU A 29 2.11 -6.02 1.51
C LEU A 29 1.18 -6.77 2.49
N PHE A 30 0.62 -7.91 2.06
CA PHE A 30 -0.36 -8.75 2.78
C PHE A 30 -1.74 -8.10 3.05
N GLY A 31 -1.90 -6.84 2.67
CA GLY A 31 -3.12 -6.08 2.89
C GLY A 31 -4.21 -6.29 1.86
N ASP A 32 -5.28 -5.51 2.01
CA ASP A 32 -6.37 -5.33 1.07
C ASP A 32 -6.86 -3.86 1.08
N MET A 33 -7.80 -3.52 0.21
CA MET A 33 -8.33 -2.17 0.05
C MET A 33 -8.95 -1.56 1.33
N ASN A 34 -9.23 -2.35 2.35
CA ASN A 34 -9.81 -1.88 3.61
C ASN A 34 -8.73 -1.42 4.61
N ASN A 35 -7.44 -1.69 4.37
CA ASN A 35 -6.38 -1.29 5.30
C ASN A 35 -6.31 0.22 5.52
N LEU A 36 -6.53 1.02 4.48
CA LEU A 36 -6.58 2.47 4.58
C LEU A 36 -8.01 2.99 4.72
N GLY A 37 -8.99 2.12 4.97
CA GLY A 37 -10.42 2.47 5.00
C GLY A 37 -10.77 3.52 6.06
N VAL A 38 -10.14 3.50 7.23
CA VAL A 38 -10.34 4.53 8.28
C VAL A 38 -9.89 5.90 7.80
N ILE A 39 -8.73 5.97 7.13
CA ILE A 39 -8.22 7.22 6.56
C ILE A 39 -9.13 7.69 5.43
N ALA A 40 -9.51 6.80 4.51
CA ALA A 40 -10.34 7.12 3.36
C ALA A 40 -11.71 7.71 3.76
N LYS A 41 -12.33 7.19 4.83
CA LYS A 41 -13.59 7.69 5.36
C LYS A 41 -13.52 9.16 5.80
N ALA A 42 -12.37 9.63 6.27
CA ALA A 42 -12.20 11.02 6.71
C ALA A 42 -12.33 12.05 5.56
N PHE A 43 -12.29 11.60 4.30
CA PHE A 43 -12.35 12.46 3.12
C PHE A 43 -13.63 12.29 2.29
N ALA A 44 -14.48 11.32 2.63
CA ALA A 44 -15.58 10.87 1.78
C ALA A 44 -16.73 11.90 1.61
N GLU A 45 -16.78 12.93 2.46
CA GLU A 45 -17.73 14.03 2.31
C GLU A 45 -17.39 14.93 1.12
N ASP A 46 -16.11 15.30 0.98
CA ASP A 46 -15.64 16.33 0.03
C ASP A 46 -14.93 15.75 -1.21
N TYR A 47 -14.46 14.51 -1.14
CA TYR A 47 -13.67 13.87 -2.20
C TYR A 47 -14.29 12.55 -2.65
N ALA A 48 -14.17 12.27 -3.95
CA ALA A 48 -14.43 10.93 -4.46
C ALA A 48 -13.28 10.00 -4.04
N ILE A 49 -13.64 8.82 -3.55
CA ILE A 49 -12.72 7.87 -2.94
C ILE A 49 -12.66 6.61 -3.80
N LEU A 50 -11.46 6.29 -4.29
CA LEU A 50 -11.15 5.03 -4.95
C LEU A 50 -10.27 4.19 -4.03
N ARG A 51 -10.69 2.96 -3.73
CA ARG A 51 -9.87 1.98 -3.00
C ARG A 51 -9.74 0.74 -3.87
N ALA A 52 -8.54 0.20 -3.98
CA ALA A 52 -8.27 -0.96 -4.84
C ALA A 52 -7.48 -2.03 -4.08
N ASP A 53 -7.80 -3.29 -4.36
CA ASP A 53 -6.90 -4.38 -4.04
C ASP A 53 -5.82 -4.40 -5.11
N LEU A 54 -4.55 -4.35 -4.73
CA LEU A 54 -3.45 -4.47 -5.68
C LEU A 54 -3.38 -5.91 -6.23
N ARG A 55 -2.69 -6.11 -7.36
CA ARG A 55 -2.46 -7.45 -7.91
C ARG A 55 -1.93 -8.40 -6.82
N ASN A 56 -2.29 -9.67 -6.92
CA ASN A 56 -1.95 -10.70 -5.93
C ASN A 56 -2.50 -10.46 -4.52
N HIS A 57 -3.45 -9.54 -4.33
CA HIS A 57 -4.08 -9.26 -3.04
C HIS A 57 -5.60 -9.20 -3.11
N GLY A 58 -6.24 -9.37 -1.96
CA GLY A 58 -7.69 -9.24 -1.80
C GLY A 58 -8.47 -10.05 -2.82
N ARG A 59 -9.38 -9.39 -3.56
CA ARG A 59 -10.15 -10.00 -4.65
C ARG A 59 -9.65 -9.60 -6.03
N SER A 60 -8.50 -8.92 -6.12
CA SER A 60 -7.84 -8.67 -7.40
C SER A 60 -7.28 -9.96 -7.97
N PHE A 61 -7.04 -9.95 -9.29
CA PHE A 61 -6.48 -11.10 -9.96
C PHE A 61 -5.10 -11.47 -9.38
N HIS A 62 -4.81 -12.77 -9.41
CA HIS A 62 -3.49 -13.30 -9.14
C HIS A 62 -2.69 -13.41 -10.44
N ALA A 63 -1.41 -13.07 -10.38
CA ALA A 63 -0.49 -13.05 -11.52
C ALA A 63 0.90 -13.49 -11.09
N ASP A 64 1.58 -14.17 -12.00
CA ASP A 64 2.95 -14.66 -11.79
C ASP A 64 4.00 -13.55 -11.86
N GLU A 65 3.61 -12.32 -12.22
CA GLU A 65 4.50 -11.16 -12.26
C GLU A 65 4.14 -10.16 -11.15
N MET A 66 5.14 -9.74 -10.38
CA MET A 66 4.97 -8.69 -9.38
C MET A 66 6.22 -7.80 -9.25
N ASN A 67 6.11 -6.59 -9.81
CA ASN A 67 7.10 -5.52 -9.73
C ASN A 67 6.38 -4.17 -9.76
N TYR A 68 7.07 -3.08 -9.45
CA TYR A 68 6.46 -1.75 -9.39
C TYR A 68 5.93 -1.22 -10.72
N PRO A 69 6.64 -1.37 -11.86
CA PRO A 69 6.09 -0.99 -13.17
C PRO A 69 4.75 -1.67 -13.46
N ALA A 70 4.62 -2.96 -13.17
CA ALA A 70 3.42 -3.71 -13.46
C ALA A 70 2.27 -3.36 -12.49
N MET A 71 2.56 -3.20 -11.19
CA MET A 71 1.57 -2.69 -10.23
C MET A 71 1.08 -1.28 -10.58
N ALA A 72 1.99 -0.39 -10.99
CA ALA A 72 1.66 0.96 -11.42
C ALA A 72 0.77 0.95 -12.66
N ALA A 73 1.08 0.11 -13.66
CA ALA A 73 0.29 -0.03 -14.87
C ALA A 73 -1.15 -0.47 -14.59
N ASP A 74 -1.38 -1.33 -13.59
CA ASP A 74 -2.74 -1.73 -13.20
C ASP A 74 -3.52 -0.61 -12.52
N VAL A 75 -2.86 0.20 -11.68
CA VAL A 75 -3.47 1.37 -11.04
C VAL A 75 -3.81 2.44 -12.09
N ILE A 76 -2.88 2.74 -13.01
CA ILE A 76 -3.12 3.67 -14.12
C ILE A 76 -4.29 3.20 -14.95
N ARG A 77 -4.33 1.92 -15.34
CA ARG A 77 -5.44 1.35 -16.10
C ARG A 77 -6.78 1.50 -15.38
N LEU A 78 -6.81 1.33 -14.05
CA LEU A 78 -8.00 1.54 -13.25
C LEU A 78 -8.46 3.01 -13.27
N VAL A 79 -7.53 3.94 -13.10
CA VAL A 79 -7.79 5.40 -13.13
C VAL A 79 -8.35 5.81 -14.49
N GLU A 80 -7.74 5.34 -15.58
CA GLU A 80 -8.21 5.58 -16.95
C GLU A 80 -9.58 4.94 -17.22
N HIS A 81 -9.79 3.70 -16.76
CA HIS A 81 -11.05 2.99 -16.91
C HIS A 81 -12.22 3.76 -16.28
N LEU A 82 -11.97 4.44 -15.17
CA LEU A 82 -12.93 5.27 -14.46
C LEU A 82 -13.01 6.72 -14.99
N ASN A 83 -12.30 7.04 -16.07
CA ASN A 83 -12.18 8.38 -16.66
C ASN A 83 -11.74 9.46 -15.64
N VAL A 84 -10.88 9.09 -14.71
CA VAL A 84 -10.33 10.02 -13.72
C VAL A 84 -9.15 10.76 -14.34
N SER A 85 -9.33 12.07 -14.57
CA SER A 85 -8.30 12.95 -15.15
C SER A 85 -7.44 13.67 -14.13
N ASN A 86 -7.80 13.63 -12.84
CA ASN A 86 -7.04 14.22 -11.75
C ASN A 86 -7.15 13.37 -10.48
N ALA A 87 -6.09 12.65 -10.16
CA ALA A 87 -5.99 11.77 -9.02
C ALA A 87 -4.88 12.20 -8.05
N ILE A 88 -5.12 11.95 -6.77
CA ILE A 88 -4.09 11.97 -5.73
C ILE A 88 -3.94 10.55 -5.22
N LEU A 89 -2.74 9.99 -5.33
CA LEU A 89 -2.48 8.63 -4.85
C LEU A 89 -1.99 8.66 -3.40
N ILE A 90 -2.65 7.92 -2.52
CA ILE A 90 -2.27 7.73 -1.12
C ILE A 90 -1.90 6.26 -0.92
N GLY A 91 -0.62 5.98 -0.69
CA GLY A 91 -0.11 4.61 -0.63
C GLY A 91 0.68 4.32 0.65
N HIS A 92 0.43 3.17 1.27
CA HIS A 92 1.24 2.67 2.40
C HIS A 92 2.24 1.63 1.92
N SER A 93 3.50 1.72 2.37
CA SER A 93 4.52 0.68 2.13
C SER A 93 4.62 0.30 0.65
N MET A 94 4.41 -0.97 0.28
CA MET A 94 4.32 -1.44 -1.10
C MET A 94 3.39 -0.56 -1.97
N GLY A 95 2.20 -0.19 -1.46
CA GLY A 95 1.28 0.71 -2.17
C GLY A 95 1.82 2.14 -2.34
N GLY A 96 2.68 2.60 -1.43
CA GLY A 96 3.40 3.87 -1.55
C GLY A 96 4.44 3.85 -2.68
N LYS A 97 5.21 2.76 -2.80
CA LYS A 97 6.10 2.55 -3.94
C LYS A 97 5.35 2.41 -5.27
N THR A 98 4.21 1.71 -5.29
CA THR A 98 3.32 1.68 -6.45
C THR A 98 2.80 3.07 -6.82
N ALA A 99 2.38 3.88 -5.85
CA ALA A 99 1.94 5.26 -6.08
C ALA A 99 3.05 6.13 -6.69
N MET A 100 4.27 6.03 -6.14
CA MET A 100 5.45 6.73 -6.65
C MET A 100 5.74 6.38 -8.11
N THR A 101 5.74 5.08 -8.47
CA THR A 101 5.98 4.64 -9.84
C THR A 101 4.85 5.05 -10.79
N ALA A 102 3.59 4.93 -10.39
CA ALA A 102 2.45 5.35 -11.20
C ALA A 102 2.48 6.86 -11.49
N ALA A 103 2.76 7.67 -10.46
CA ALA A 103 2.82 9.12 -10.58
C ALA A 103 3.93 9.60 -11.52
N ALA A 104 5.11 8.95 -11.48
CA ALA A 104 6.19 9.24 -12.40
C ALA A 104 5.87 8.87 -13.85
N GLN A 105 5.09 7.81 -14.08
CA GLN A 105 4.69 7.38 -15.42
C GLN A 105 3.56 8.23 -16.02
N ARG A 106 2.61 8.69 -15.19
CA ARG A 106 1.43 9.46 -15.61
C ARG A 106 1.22 10.72 -14.76
N PRO A 107 2.18 11.66 -14.77
CA PRO A 107 2.04 12.92 -14.05
C PRO A 107 0.91 13.80 -14.59
N ASP A 108 0.41 13.50 -15.79
CA ASP A 108 -0.78 14.12 -16.39
C ASP A 108 -2.09 13.68 -15.73
N LEU A 109 -2.14 12.48 -15.14
CA LEU A 109 -3.31 11.99 -14.39
C LEU A 109 -3.16 12.14 -12.88
N ILE A 110 -1.92 12.13 -12.38
CA ILE A 110 -1.62 12.06 -10.95
C ILE A 110 -0.94 13.35 -10.52
N SER A 111 -1.72 14.22 -9.87
CA SER A 111 -1.30 15.60 -9.53
C SER A 111 -0.50 15.68 -8.23
N LYS A 112 -0.75 14.79 -7.27
CA LYS A 112 -0.02 14.71 -6.00
C LYS A 112 0.07 13.25 -5.52
N ILE A 113 1.05 12.99 -4.65
CA ILE A 113 1.14 11.71 -3.91
C ILE A 113 1.33 11.90 -2.41
N ALA A 114 0.72 11.03 -1.60
CA ALA A 114 1.00 10.88 -0.18
C ALA A 114 1.49 9.46 0.11
N VAL A 115 2.73 9.35 0.56
CA VAL A 115 3.46 8.11 0.78
C VAL A 115 3.56 7.86 2.28
N ILE A 116 2.94 6.79 2.77
CA ILE A 116 2.89 6.44 4.19
C ILE A 116 3.95 5.39 4.47
N ASP A 117 4.95 5.82 5.21
CA ASP A 117 6.00 5.04 5.87
C ASP A 117 6.81 4.12 4.93
N ILE A 118 7.28 4.68 3.82
CA ILE A 118 8.19 4.01 2.88
C ILE A 118 9.03 5.03 2.12
N ALA A 119 10.28 4.67 1.81
CA ALA A 119 11.18 5.48 0.99
C ALA A 119 11.42 4.80 -0.39
N PRO A 120 11.79 5.60 -1.42
CA PRO A 120 12.13 5.11 -2.76
C PRO A 120 13.58 4.57 -2.78
N VAL A 121 13.81 3.49 -2.02
CA VAL A 121 15.10 2.79 -1.86
C VAL A 121 14.94 1.29 -1.97
N ASP A 122 16.02 0.60 -2.33
CA ASP A 122 16.11 -0.85 -2.28
C ASP A 122 16.45 -1.29 -0.84
N TYR A 123 15.54 -2.04 -0.22
CA TYR A 123 15.69 -2.51 1.15
C TYR A 123 16.35 -3.89 1.27
N ASN A 124 16.60 -4.60 0.16
CA ASN A 124 17.24 -5.92 0.18
C ASN A 124 18.63 -5.87 0.82
N VAL A 125 19.39 -4.81 0.52
CA VAL A 125 20.75 -4.58 1.06
C VAL A 125 20.71 -4.34 2.58
N LEU A 126 19.64 -3.73 3.08
CA LEU A 126 19.54 -3.32 4.49
C LEU A 126 19.10 -4.45 5.40
N TYR A 127 18.23 -5.32 4.90
CA TYR A 127 17.65 -6.41 5.67
C TYR A 127 18.17 -7.80 5.28
N ASN A 128 19.16 -7.88 4.39
CA ASN A 128 19.69 -9.14 3.85
C ASN A 128 18.55 -10.08 3.40
N ASP A 129 17.58 -9.54 2.64
CA ASP A 129 16.38 -10.24 2.18
C ASP A 129 15.46 -10.81 3.30
N ASN A 130 15.62 -10.39 4.57
CA ASN A 130 15.04 -11.08 5.72
C ASN A 130 13.93 -10.32 6.49
N ALA A 131 13.50 -9.13 6.02
CA ALA A 131 12.64 -8.24 6.81
C ALA A 131 11.29 -8.83 7.23
N HIS A 132 10.72 -9.74 6.43
CA HIS A 132 9.42 -10.38 6.68
C HIS A 132 9.51 -11.92 6.79
N ALA A 133 10.68 -12.47 7.14
CA ALA A 133 10.88 -13.91 7.10
C ALA A 133 10.04 -14.68 8.12
N LYS A 134 9.83 -14.13 9.33
CA LYS A 134 8.94 -14.73 10.33
C LYS A 134 7.50 -14.75 9.83
N GLU A 135 7.04 -13.67 9.19
CA GLU A 135 5.70 -13.57 8.60
C GLU A 135 5.52 -14.59 7.48
N PHE A 136 6.49 -14.72 6.56
CA PHE A 136 6.43 -15.76 5.53
C PHE A 136 6.44 -17.16 6.12
N GLN A 137 7.29 -17.44 7.12
CA GLN A 137 7.31 -18.74 7.79
C GLN A 137 5.95 -19.06 8.43
N ALA A 138 5.36 -18.10 9.13
CA ALA A 138 4.04 -18.24 9.74
C ALA A 138 2.94 -18.49 8.71
N LEU A 139 2.97 -17.76 7.58
CA LEU A 139 2.00 -17.88 6.49
C LEU A 139 2.14 -19.19 5.72
N PHE A 140 3.35 -19.71 5.52
CA PHE A 140 3.54 -21.03 4.92
C PHE A 140 3.12 -22.15 5.87
N ALA A 141 3.36 -22.00 7.18
CA ALA A 141 2.81 -22.93 8.18
C ALA A 141 1.28 -22.90 8.20
N LEU A 142 0.68 -21.72 8.09
CA LEU A 142 -0.77 -21.53 7.94
C LEU A 142 -1.30 -22.24 6.69
N LYS A 143 -0.64 -22.06 5.54
CA LYS A 143 -1.00 -22.70 4.26
C LYS A 143 -0.93 -24.23 4.32
N ALA A 144 0.04 -24.78 5.04
CA ALA A 144 0.23 -26.22 5.19
C ALA A 144 -0.70 -26.87 6.24
N ALA A 145 -1.36 -26.08 7.08
CA ALA A 145 -2.20 -26.58 8.15
C ALA A 145 -3.62 -26.92 7.66
N ASP A 146 -4.19 -28.00 8.20
CA ASP A 146 -5.61 -28.32 8.03
C ASP A 146 -6.45 -27.49 9.01
N ILE A 147 -6.79 -26.27 8.59
CA ILE A 147 -7.54 -25.30 9.39
C ILE A 147 -8.73 -24.76 8.60
N GLN A 148 -9.81 -24.50 9.34
CA GLN A 148 -11.09 -24.05 8.79
C GLN A 148 -11.57 -22.75 9.46
N THR A 149 -11.00 -22.38 10.61
CA THR A 149 -11.45 -21.23 11.38
C THR A 149 -10.35 -20.21 11.59
N ARG A 150 -10.77 -18.94 11.69
CA ARG A 150 -9.87 -17.83 12.04
C ARG A 150 -9.19 -18.02 13.39
N GLN A 151 -9.84 -18.72 14.34
CA GLN A 151 -9.26 -19.02 15.64
C GLN A 151 -8.10 -20.03 15.54
N GLN A 152 -8.25 -21.08 14.74
CA GLN A 152 -7.17 -22.03 14.46
C GLN A 152 -6.01 -21.34 13.72
N ALA A 153 -6.32 -20.51 12.72
CA ALA A 153 -5.34 -19.69 12.01
C ALA A 153 -4.54 -18.81 12.97
N LYS A 154 -5.21 -18.17 13.94
CA LYS A 154 -4.56 -17.38 14.99
C LYS A 154 -3.55 -18.21 15.77
N THR A 155 -3.93 -19.40 16.21
CA THR A 155 -3.04 -20.30 16.96
C THR A 155 -1.78 -20.66 16.16
N VAL A 156 -1.92 -20.93 14.86
CA VAL A 156 -0.76 -21.22 13.99
C VAL A 156 0.17 -20.00 13.89
N LEU A 157 -0.38 -18.83 13.59
CA LEU A 157 0.42 -17.61 13.45
C LEU A 157 1.13 -17.21 14.75
N ALA A 158 0.46 -17.39 15.90
CA ALA A 158 1.00 -17.08 17.23
C ALA A 158 2.19 -17.97 17.63
N HIS A 159 2.45 -19.08 16.92
CA HIS A 159 3.65 -19.89 17.16
C HIS A 159 4.93 -19.24 16.62
N TYR A 160 4.80 -18.34 15.63
CA TYR A 160 5.93 -17.73 14.92
C TYR A 160 6.05 -16.22 15.18
N LEU A 161 4.94 -15.57 15.51
CA LEU A 161 4.83 -14.12 15.62
C LEU A 161 4.50 -13.70 17.05
N ASP A 162 5.27 -12.75 17.58
CA ASP A 162 5.08 -12.23 18.94
C ASP A 162 4.05 -11.07 18.97
N SER A 163 3.85 -10.39 17.85
CA SER A 163 3.01 -9.19 17.74
C SER A 163 1.55 -9.56 17.44
N GLU A 164 0.67 -9.43 18.44
CA GLU A 164 -0.78 -9.62 18.28
C GLU A 164 -1.35 -8.70 17.17
N ALA A 165 -0.86 -7.47 17.04
CA ALA A 165 -1.27 -6.56 15.98
C ALA A 165 -0.93 -7.12 14.58
N THR A 166 0.26 -7.70 14.43
CA THR A 166 0.70 -8.33 13.16
C THR A 166 -0.15 -9.57 12.86
N ILE A 167 -0.40 -10.42 13.86
CA ILE A 167 -1.27 -11.60 13.72
C ILE A 167 -2.67 -11.17 13.27
N GLN A 168 -3.28 -10.18 13.95
CA GLN A 168 -4.61 -9.69 13.60
C GLN A 168 -4.65 -9.07 12.21
N PHE A 169 -3.59 -8.38 11.79
CA PHE A 169 -3.45 -7.84 10.45
C PHE A 169 -3.46 -8.96 9.40
N LEU A 170 -2.60 -9.98 9.53
CA LEU A 170 -2.53 -11.10 8.60
C LEU A 170 -3.84 -11.90 8.55
N LEU A 171 -4.51 -12.09 9.71
CA LEU A 171 -5.81 -12.78 9.80
C LEU A 171 -6.94 -12.07 9.07
N LYS A 172 -6.82 -10.77 8.72
CA LYS A 172 -7.81 -10.10 7.86
C LYS A 172 -7.88 -10.75 6.49
N SER A 173 -6.77 -11.28 6.01
CA SER A 173 -6.68 -11.93 4.71
C SER A 173 -6.91 -13.43 4.78
N PHE A 174 -7.07 -14.04 5.96
CA PHE A 174 -7.35 -15.47 6.09
C PHE A 174 -8.64 -15.86 5.35
N ASP A 175 -8.53 -16.91 4.56
CA ASP A 175 -9.64 -17.51 3.81
C ASP A 175 -9.40 -19.02 3.76
N ALA A 176 -10.24 -19.79 4.45
CA ALA A 176 -10.06 -21.23 4.59
C ALA A 176 -10.22 -21.98 3.25
N ASP A 177 -10.97 -21.40 2.32
CA ASP A 177 -11.29 -22.00 1.02
C ASP A 177 -10.28 -21.60 -0.06
N ALA A 178 -9.48 -20.56 0.18
CA ALA A 178 -8.40 -20.16 -0.73
C ALA A 178 -7.26 -21.18 -0.73
N SER A 179 -6.68 -21.45 -1.90
CA SER A 179 -5.54 -22.38 -2.07
C SER A 179 -4.29 -21.97 -1.27
N GLU A 180 -4.16 -20.68 -0.98
CA GLU A 180 -3.05 -20.11 -0.21
C GLU A 180 -3.38 -19.96 1.28
N LYS A 181 -4.60 -20.34 1.72
CA LYS A 181 -5.22 -20.01 3.03
C LYS A 181 -5.33 -18.51 3.32
N THR A 182 -5.05 -17.69 2.31
CA THR A 182 -5.10 -16.25 2.33
C THR A 182 -5.68 -15.73 1.02
N ARG A 183 -6.34 -14.57 1.07
CA ARG A 183 -6.86 -13.88 -0.11
C ARG A 183 -5.75 -13.34 -1.02
N PHE A 184 -4.56 -13.09 -0.48
CA PHE A 184 -3.38 -12.78 -1.28
C PHE A 184 -2.68 -14.05 -1.79
N ASN A 185 -1.98 -13.93 -2.91
CA ASN A 185 -1.19 -15.00 -3.51
C ASN A 185 0.15 -15.15 -2.78
N LEU A 186 0.17 -15.87 -1.65
CA LEU A 186 1.37 -16.03 -0.81
C LEU A 186 2.58 -16.52 -1.62
N THR A 187 2.38 -17.52 -2.49
CA THR A 187 3.45 -18.05 -3.36
C THR A 187 4.08 -16.97 -4.24
N ALA A 188 3.27 -16.15 -4.93
CA ALA A 188 3.79 -15.06 -5.76
C ALA A 188 4.43 -13.95 -4.93
N LEU A 189 3.87 -13.60 -3.77
CA LEU A 189 4.46 -12.60 -2.87
C LEU A 189 5.85 -13.03 -2.40
N TYR A 190 6.02 -14.31 -2.05
CA TYR A 190 7.32 -14.84 -1.64
C TYR A 190 8.31 -14.89 -2.82
N THR A 191 7.85 -15.38 -3.99
CA THR A 191 8.69 -15.51 -5.20
C THR A 191 9.23 -14.15 -5.65
N HIS A 192 8.43 -13.09 -5.54
CA HIS A 192 8.80 -11.73 -5.96
C HIS A 192 9.17 -10.81 -4.80
N TYR A 193 9.47 -11.37 -3.63
CA TYR A 193 9.70 -10.57 -2.43
C TYR A 193 10.89 -9.61 -2.59
N ARG A 194 11.94 -10.01 -3.32
CA ARG A 194 13.08 -9.13 -3.62
C ARG A 194 12.68 -7.94 -4.47
N GLN A 195 11.77 -8.11 -5.44
CA GLN A 195 11.23 -7.00 -6.24
C GLN A 195 10.35 -6.08 -5.40
N ILE A 196 9.59 -6.62 -4.44
CA ILE A 196 8.75 -5.86 -3.50
C ILE A 196 9.63 -5.06 -2.52
N MET A 197 10.73 -5.61 -2.03
CA MET A 197 11.66 -4.87 -1.17
C MET A 197 12.59 -3.95 -1.96
N GLY A 198 12.81 -4.26 -3.24
CA GLY A 198 13.66 -3.54 -4.18
C GLY A 198 13.08 -2.19 -4.62
N TRP A 199 13.82 -1.48 -5.46
CA TRP A 199 13.36 -0.21 -6.02
C TRP A 199 14.06 0.15 -7.32
N GLU A 200 13.30 0.67 -8.27
CA GLU A 200 13.80 1.30 -9.49
C GLU A 200 13.62 2.81 -9.38
N LYS A 201 14.68 3.57 -9.66
CA LYS A 201 14.63 5.03 -9.53
C LYS A 201 13.60 5.62 -10.49
N VAL A 202 12.81 6.55 -9.97
CA VAL A 202 11.84 7.33 -10.76
C VAL A 202 12.11 8.81 -10.59
N ARG A 203 11.47 9.65 -11.43
CA ARG A 203 11.47 11.10 -11.25
C ARG A 203 10.05 11.63 -11.34
N TYR A 204 9.62 12.34 -10.30
CA TYR A 204 8.31 12.97 -10.24
C TYR A 204 8.47 14.37 -9.63
N THR A 205 8.11 15.39 -10.41
CA THR A 205 8.37 16.79 -10.07
C THR A 205 7.18 17.52 -9.44
N GLN A 206 6.04 16.86 -9.27
CA GLN A 206 4.89 17.45 -8.59
C GLN A 206 4.98 17.20 -7.07
N PRO A 207 4.12 17.84 -6.26
CA PRO A 207 4.17 17.70 -4.81
C PRO A 207 4.04 16.25 -4.33
N ALA A 208 4.88 15.89 -3.36
CA ALA A 208 4.85 14.59 -2.69
C ALA A 208 4.93 14.79 -1.17
N LEU A 209 4.05 14.13 -0.41
CA LEU A 209 4.13 14.07 1.04
C LEU A 209 4.64 12.71 1.48
N PHE A 210 5.67 12.68 2.33
CA PHE A 210 6.15 11.47 3.01
C PHE A 210 5.74 11.51 4.48
N ILE A 211 4.91 10.57 4.91
CA ILE A 211 4.47 10.44 6.30
C ILE A 211 5.27 9.33 6.96
N LYS A 212 6.10 9.67 7.94
CA LYS A 212 6.96 8.73 8.66
C LYS A 212 6.35 8.34 10.01
N GLY A 213 6.38 7.06 10.35
CA GLY A 213 6.25 6.61 11.74
C GLY A 213 7.53 6.93 12.51
N GLY A 214 7.41 7.63 13.64
CA GLY A 214 8.54 8.04 14.47
C GLY A 214 9.41 6.86 14.90
N GLU A 215 8.78 5.72 15.18
CA GLU A 215 9.45 4.48 15.63
C GLU A 215 9.73 3.50 14.48
N SER A 216 9.47 3.92 13.23
CA SER A 216 9.69 3.09 12.04
C SER A 216 11.08 3.28 11.44
N ASN A 217 11.65 2.21 10.88
CA ASN A 217 12.93 2.23 10.17
C ASN A 217 12.79 2.27 8.63
N TYR A 218 11.57 2.48 8.11
CA TYR A 218 11.36 2.55 6.67
C TYR A 218 11.79 3.88 6.06
N ILE A 219 11.59 5.00 6.76
CA ILE A 219 12.10 6.31 6.34
C ILE A 219 13.16 6.73 7.36
N LEU A 220 14.44 6.58 7.01
CA LEU A 220 15.56 6.98 7.85
C LEU A 220 16.17 8.30 7.37
N PRO A 221 16.82 9.10 8.23
CA PRO A 221 17.41 10.37 7.86
C PRO A 221 18.34 10.29 6.63
N GLN A 222 19.13 9.21 6.49
CA GLN A 222 20.02 9.02 5.35
C GLN A 222 19.31 8.82 4.00
N TYR A 223 18.00 8.57 3.98
CA TYR A 223 17.24 8.49 2.72
C TYR A 223 16.77 9.86 2.22
N GLY A 224 16.98 10.94 2.99
CA GLY A 224 16.54 12.29 2.62
C GLY A 224 17.01 12.73 1.24
N ASP A 225 18.31 12.65 0.97
CA ASP A 225 18.88 13.03 -0.34
C ASP A 225 18.36 12.13 -1.47
N THR A 226 18.15 10.83 -1.18
CA THR A 226 17.62 9.88 -2.17
C THR A 226 16.15 10.16 -2.49
N ILE A 227 15.37 10.59 -1.51
CA ILE A 227 13.98 11.04 -1.70
C ILE A 227 13.98 12.32 -2.55
N LEU A 228 14.74 13.34 -2.17
CA LEU A 228 14.74 14.65 -2.85
C LEU A 228 15.28 14.56 -4.28
N ALA A 229 16.22 13.66 -4.57
CA ALA A 229 16.71 13.43 -5.93
C ALA A 229 15.62 12.89 -6.89
N GLN A 230 14.63 12.16 -6.37
CA GLN A 230 13.54 11.56 -7.14
C GLN A 230 12.26 12.40 -7.08
N PHE A 231 12.04 13.08 -5.95
CA PHE A 231 10.87 13.88 -5.60
C PHE A 231 11.32 15.26 -5.09
N PRO A 232 11.74 16.19 -5.97
CA PRO A 232 12.31 17.48 -5.56
C PRO A 232 11.34 18.40 -4.81
N GLN A 233 10.03 18.18 -4.93
CA GLN A 233 8.99 18.87 -4.15
C GLN A 233 8.48 18.03 -2.96
N ALA A 234 9.29 17.09 -2.47
CA ALA A 234 8.91 16.28 -1.32
C ALA A 234 8.86 17.12 -0.04
N THR A 235 7.79 16.92 0.73
CA THR A 235 7.68 17.36 2.12
C THR A 235 7.56 16.14 3.01
N SER A 236 7.95 16.25 4.27
CA SER A 236 7.89 15.16 5.23
C SER A 236 7.11 15.54 6.48
N PHE A 237 6.33 14.60 7.02
CA PHE A 237 5.67 14.73 8.31
C PHE A 237 5.91 13.48 9.16
N THR A 238 6.52 13.64 10.34
CA THR A 238 6.80 12.52 11.26
C THR A 238 5.74 12.46 12.34
N ILE A 239 5.15 11.28 12.54
CA ILE A 239 4.17 11.01 13.59
C ILE A 239 4.88 10.25 14.73
N ALA A 240 5.13 10.96 15.84
CA ALA A 240 5.78 10.39 17.02
C ALA A 240 4.98 9.23 17.64
N GLY A 241 5.69 8.21 18.15
CA GLY A 241 5.06 7.07 18.81
C GLY A 241 4.20 6.21 17.90
N ALA A 242 4.51 6.17 16.60
CA ALA A 242 3.89 5.27 15.63
C ALA A 242 4.96 4.44 14.91
N HIS A 243 4.67 3.16 14.72
CA HIS A 243 5.52 2.22 13.96
C HIS A 243 5.10 2.19 12.49
N HIS A 244 5.33 1.07 11.79
CA HIS A 244 5.10 0.97 10.36
C HIS A 244 3.62 1.11 9.95
N TRP A 245 2.69 0.68 10.81
CA TRP A 245 1.25 0.81 10.56
C TRP A 245 0.71 2.14 11.10
N VAL A 246 1.36 3.25 10.72
CA VAL A 246 1.03 4.62 11.15
C VAL A 246 -0.47 4.93 10.99
N HIS A 247 -1.06 4.47 9.90
CA HIS A 247 -2.47 4.65 9.58
C HIS A 247 -3.43 3.85 10.48
N ALA A 248 -2.96 2.77 11.11
CA ALA A 248 -3.73 2.00 12.09
C ALA A 248 -3.52 2.54 13.52
N GLU A 249 -2.30 2.96 13.85
CA GLU A 249 -1.94 3.43 15.20
C GLU A 249 -2.41 4.87 15.46
N LYS A 250 -2.28 5.76 14.47
CA LYS A 250 -2.57 7.19 14.58
C LYS A 250 -3.37 7.72 13.38
N PRO A 251 -4.54 7.13 13.06
CA PRO A 251 -5.30 7.44 11.86
C PRO A 251 -5.65 8.92 11.71
N GLU A 252 -6.02 9.59 12.79
CA GLU A 252 -6.37 11.01 12.78
C GLU A 252 -5.18 11.89 12.41
N LEU A 253 -3.98 11.57 12.89
CA LEU A 253 -2.76 12.33 12.57
C LEU A 253 -2.39 12.19 11.09
N VAL A 254 -2.52 10.97 10.55
CA VAL A 254 -2.33 10.70 9.12
C VAL A 254 -3.34 11.48 8.29
N ALA A 255 -4.63 11.42 8.64
CA ALA A 255 -5.67 12.14 7.93
C ALA A 255 -5.40 13.65 7.93
N ARG A 256 -5.07 14.25 9.07
CA ARG A 256 -4.74 15.69 9.16
C ARG A 256 -3.53 16.08 8.31
N ALA A 257 -2.48 15.25 8.29
CA ALA A 257 -1.30 15.51 7.46
C ALA A 257 -1.66 15.51 5.97
N ILE A 258 -2.47 14.54 5.53
CA ILE A 258 -2.97 14.45 4.16
C ILE A 258 -3.88 15.64 3.84
N THR A 259 -4.82 16.02 4.72
CA THR A 259 -5.68 17.19 4.52
C THR A 259 -4.87 18.46 4.28
N LYS A 260 -3.86 18.73 5.13
CA LYS A 260 -3.01 19.91 4.99
C LYS A 260 -2.26 19.93 3.66
N PHE A 261 -1.77 18.77 3.21
CA PHE A 261 -1.03 18.62 1.96
C PHE A 261 -1.91 18.75 0.70
N ILE A 262 -3.13 18.22 0.75
CA ILE A 262 -4.07 18.36 -0.36
C ILE A 262 -4.46 19.83 -0.51
N GLN A 263 -4.68 20.54 0.61
CA GLN A 263 -5.09 21.94 0.65
C GLN A 263 -3.96 22.95 0.39
N SER A 264 -2.69 22.56 0.54
CA SER A 264 -1.58 23.45 0.20
C SER A 264 -1.46 23.58 -1.32
N ASN A 265 -1.40 24.83 -1.82
CA ASN A 265 -1.16 25.14 -3.23
C ASN A 265 0.20 24.62 -3.69
#